data_AF-A0A9E2HDW1-F1
#
_entry.id   AF-A0A9E2HDW1-F1
#
_cell.length_a   1.000
_cell.length_b   1.000
_cell.length_c   1.000
_cell.angle_alpha   90.00
_cell.angle_beta   90.00
_cell.angle_gamma   90.00
#
_symmetry.space_group_name_H-M   'P 1'
#
loop_
_entity.id
_entity.type
_entity.pdbx_description
1 polymer ?
#
loop_
_entity_poly.entity_id
_entity_poly.type
_entity_poly.pdbx_seq_one_letter_code
_entity_poly.pdbx_strand_id
1 'polypeptide(L)' 'MLSRLAKNVVTVDVFPDLCQAAQGRFLRLKIDNIQVLVADGSIPFTKDKVFDKIIVTASVPPM' A
#
# COMPACT_ATOMS: atom_id res chain seq x y z
N MET A 1 1.44 -2.01 11.93
CA MET A 1 0.29 -2.61 12.65
C MET A 1 -0.56 -3.48 11.74
N LEU A 2 -1.03 -2.98 10.57
CA LEU A 2 -1.83 -3.77 9.62
C LEU A 2 -1.15 -5.09 9.20
N SER A 3 0.17 -5.11 8.98
CA SER A 3 0.92 -6.33 8.66
C SER A 3 0.87 -7.43 9.72
N ARG A 4 0.45 -7.11 10.96
CA ARG A 4 0.26 -8.08 12.05
C ARG A 4 -1.19 -8.55 12.20
N LEU A 5 -2.12 -7.91 11.49
CA LEU A 5 -3.56 -8.15 11.59
C LEU A 5 -4.14 -8.73 10.30
N ALA A 6 -3.57 -8.34 9.15
CA ALA A 6 -3.96 -8.84 7.84
C ALA A 6 -2.97 -9.91 7.36
N LYS A 7 -3.48 -10.91 6.62
CA LYS A 7 -2.64 -11.94 6.00
C LYS A 7 -1.69 -11.31 4.98
N ASN A 8 -2.19 -10.41 4.14
CA ASN A 8 -1.43 -9.68 3.13
C ASN A 8 -1.86 -8.21 3.15
N VAL A 9 -0.92 -7.30 2.89
CA VAL A 9 -1.18 -5.86 2.75
C VAL A 9 -0.64 -5.40 1.40
N VAL A 10 -1.43 -4.62 0.67
CA VAL A 10 -0.96 -3.85 -0.48
C VAL A 10 -0.99 -2.38 -0.06
N THR A 11 0.11 -1.67 -0.28
CA THR A 11 0.22 -0.24 -0.03
C THR A 11 0.65 0.47 -1.30
N VAL A 12 0.02 1.61 -1.57
CA VAL A 12 0.22 2.42 -2.78
C VAL A 12 0.64 3.82 -2.36
N ASP A 13 1.64 4.37 -3.05
CA ASP A 13 2.01 5.78 -2.95
C ASP A 13 2.49 6.28 -4.32
N VAL A 14 2.22 7.55 -4.65
CA VAL A 14 2.64 8.16 -5.92
C VAL A 14 4.13 8.47 -5.95
N PHE A 15 4.77 8.64 -4.78
CA PHE A 15 6.16 9.06 -4.68
C PHE A 15 7.11 7.84 -4.61
N PRO A 16 7.98 7.63 -5.61
CA PRO A 16 8.89 6.48 -5.65
C PRO A 16 9.83 6.40 -4.44
N ASP A 17 10.36 7.54 -4.01
CA ASP A 17 11.31 7.61 -2.89
C ASP A 17 10.68 7.18 -1.56
N LEU A 18 9.40 7.50 -1.35
CA LEU A 18 8.64 7.07 -0.18
C LEU A 18 8.41 5.55 -0.21
N CYS A 19 8.08 5.00 -1.38
CA CYS A 19 7.95 3.57 -1.58
C CYS A 19 9.26 2.83 -1.30
N GLN A 20 10.38 3.32 -1.85
CA GLN A 20 11.70 2.73 -1.62
C GLN A 20 12.09 2.77 -0.14
N ALA A 21 11.89 3.91 0.53
CA ALA A 21 12.15 4.06 1.96
C ALA A 21 11.27 3.13 2.80
N ALA A 22 10.00 2.95 2.41
CA ALA A 22 9.08 2.04 3.08
C ALA A 22 9.52 0.58 2.93
N GLN A 23 9.88 0.15 1.72
CA GLN A 23 10.43 -1.19 1.48
C GLN A 23 11.67 -1.46 2.34
N GLY A 24 12.61 -0.50 2.40
CA GLY A 24 13.80 -0.61 3.25
C GLY A 24 13.47 -0.79 4.74
N ARG A 25 12.46 -0.05 5.24
CA ARG A 25 11.96 -0.23 6.62
C ARG A 25 11.33 -1.60 6.84
N PHE A 26 10.53 -2.09 5.91
CA PHE A 26 9.89 -3.41 6.02
C PHE A 26 10.91 -4.54 6.02
N LEU A 27 11.93 -4.48 5.15
CA LEU A 27 13.04 -5.42 5.14
C LEU A 27 13.80 -5.43 6.47
N ARG A 28 14.17 -4.26 7.00
CA ARG A 28 14.86 -4.15 8.30
C ARG A 28 14.04 -4.73 9.45
N LEU A 29 12.72 -4.59 9.41
CA LEU A 29 11.80 -5.10 10.42
C LEU A 29 11.37 -6.55 10.19
N LYS A 30 11.87 -7.21 9.12
CA LYS A 30 11.48 -8.56 8.71
C LYS A 30 9.96 -8.70 8.53
N ILE A 31 9.35 -7.72 7.88
CA ILE A 31 7.94 -7.74 7.50
C ILE A 31 7.87 -8.08 6.01
N ASP A 32 7.33 -9.25 5.68
CA ASP A 32 7.35 -9.85 4.34
C ASP A 32 5.97 -9.89 3.65
N ASN A 33 4.90 -9.66 4.40
CA ASN A 33 3.52 -9.70 3.90
C ASN A 33 2.99 -8.37 3.36
N ILE A 34 3.88 -7.43 2.99
CA ILE A 34 3.52 -6.14 2.42
C ILE A 34 4.05 -6.03 0.99
N GLN A 35 3.13 -5.81 0.04
CA GLN A 35 3.45 -5.38 -1.32
C GLN A 35 3.39 -3.84 -1.41
N VAL A 36 4.50 -3.21 -1.79
CA VAL A 36 4.58 -1.75 -2.00
C VAL A 36 4.52 -1.46 -3.50
N LEU A 37 3.63 -0.55 -3.90
CA LEU A 37 3.40 -0.18 -5.30
C LEU A 37 3.53 1.33 -5.47
N VAL A 38 4.30 1.73 -6.49
CA VAL A 38 4.37 3.12 -6.94
C VAL A 38 3.23 3.35 -7.93
N ALA A 39 2.21 4.09 -7.53
CA ALA A 39 1.04 4.35 -8.37
C ALA A 39 0.15 5.46 -7.83
N ASP A 40 -0.72 5.98 -8.70
CA ASP A 40 -1.81 6.88 -8.31
C ASP A 40 -2.99 6.08 -7.74
N GLY A 41 -3.18 6.20 -6.42
CA GLY A 41 -4.27 5.55 -5.69
C GLY A 41 -5.67 6.11 -5.99
N SER A 42 -5.78 7.23 -6.72
CA SER A 42 -7.06 7.74 -7.22
C SER A 42 -7.54 7.01 -8.48
N ILE A 43 -6.60 6.34 -9.18
CA ILE A 43 -6.91 5.57 -10.39
C ILE A 43 -7.28 4.14 -9.99
N PRO A 44 -8.41 3.58 -10.49
CA PRO A 44 -8.79 2.21 -10.23
C PRO A 44 -7.67 1.24 -10.59
N PHE A 45 -7.09 0.62 -9.56
CA PHE A 45 -5.82 -0.07 -9.68
C PHE A 45 -5.96 -1.50 -10.22
N THR A 46 -7.18 -2.04 -10.28
CA THR A 46 -7.41 -3.47 -10.47
C THR A 46 -8.76 -3.72 -11.11
N LYS A 47 -8.76 -4.18 -12.37
CA LYS A 47 -9.99 -4.70 -12.99
C LYS A 47 -10.47 -5.99 -12.30
N ASP A 48 -9.57 -6.74 -11.66
CA ASP A 48 -9.84 -8.12 -11.18
C ASP A 48 -9.28 -8.48 -9.79
N LYS A 49 -8.83 -7.53 -8.96
CA LYS A 49 -8.47 -7.84 -7.55
C LYS A 49 -9.56 -7.38 -6.60
N VAL A 50 -9.90 -8.25 -5.67
CA VAL A 50 -10.82 -7.99 -4.56
C VAL A 50 -10.02 -7.78 -3.28
N PHE A 51 -10.36 -6.75 -2.52
CA PHE A 51 -9.77 -6.46 -1.22
C PHE A 51 -10.84 -6.59 -0.15
N ASP A 52 -10.52 -7.26 0.97
CA ASP A 52 -11.42 -7.35 2.11
C ASP A 52 -11.68 -5.97 2.74
N LYS A 53 -10.68 -5.09 2.70
CA LYS A 53 -10.73 -3.72 3.21
C LYS A 53 -9.86 -2.79 2.38
N ILE A 54 -10.33 -1.56 2.19
CA ILE A 54 -9.57 -0.45 1.60
C ILE A 54 -9.43 0.63 2.66
N ILE A 55 -8.22 1.12 2.87
CA ILE A 55 -7.91 2.21 3.80
C ILE A 55 -7.23 3.31 3.00
N VAL A 56 -7.77 4.52 3.07
CA VAL A 56 -7.21 5.69 2.42
C VAL A 56 -6.60 6.58 3.50
N THR A 57 -5.29 6.83 3.41
CA THR A 57 -4.53 7.63 4.38
C THR A 57 -4.10 8.99 3.83
N ALA A 58 -4.71 9.41 2.72
CA ALA A 58 -4.48 10.70 2.08
C ALA A 58 -5.82 11.42 1.88
N SER A 59 -5.77 12.75 1.75
CA SER A 59 -6.94 13.48 1.25
C SER A 59 -7.15 13.11 -0.21
N VAL A 60 -8.37 12.75 -0.56
CA VAL A 60 -8.78 12.50 -1.95
C VAL A 60 -9.72 13.65 -2.34
N PRO A 61 -9.63 14.18 -3.58
CA PRO A 61 -10.62 15.13 -4.08
C PRO A 61 -12.04 14.56 -3.93
N PRO A 62 -13.06 15.42 -3.77
CA PRO A 62 -14.44 14.95 -3.84
C PRO A 62 -14.68 14.22 -5.17
N MET A 63 -15.25 13.01 -5.08
CA MET A 63 -15.72 12.21 -6.22
C MET A 63 -16.97 12.80 -6.85
#